data_AF-A0A973H9Q2-F1
#
_entry.id   AF-A0A973H9Q2-F1
#
_cell.length_a   1.000
_cell.length_b   1.000
_cell.length_c   1.000
_cell.angle_alpha   90.00
_cell.angle_beta   90.00
_cell.angle_gamma   90.00
#
_symmetry.space_group_name_H-M   'P 1'
#
loop_
_entity.id
_entity.type
_entity.pdbx_description
1 polymer ?
#
loop_
_entity_poly.entity_id
_entity_poly.type
_entity_poly.pdbx_seq_one_letter_code
_entity_poly.pdbx_strand_id
1 'polypeptide(L)'
;TTVPAAATAKAEADAVGAPSLADVTALAERCLLAELPDALPVVMQVLADRAALDADVGHLAQALPALVRSLRYGDVRGTDTHALTEVAEGLAERIFVGLPPACAALDADAAEEMRRHVDAVHGAVGLLGETGVVETAADRGDVAVEGAGAEPEGAVAARGVVAALGVISARGSGGLRGRWHSVLRVLSARDSVPGVVRGRAVRLLLDDGELGQDEAARLMGLVLSPGTPPADAAAWIEGFVGGGAGGGMLLVHDERLLGLVDAWLTGVPADAFTDVLPLLRRTFSAYEAGVRRTLGELVRRGPGERRGGVSGGGAGIPGFAAELDAARADAVLPVVRLLLGLDGVPVQRGADDNDLAGVAR
;
A
#
# COMPACT_ATOMS: atom_id res chain seq x y z
N THR A 1 -12.31 30.54 28.54
CA THR A 1 -11.85 29.40 27.72
C THR A 1 -12.16 29.74 26.27
N THR A 2 -11.16 29.72 25.39
CA THR A 2 -11.40 29.90 23.95
C THR A 2 -11.94 28.59 23.37
N VAL A 3 -12.63 28.65 22.23
CA VAL A 3 -13.12 27.45 21.53
C VAL A 3 -11.98 26.47 21.19
N PRO A 4 -10.82 26.92 20.67
CA PRO A 4 -9.67 26.03 20.45
C PRO A 4 -9.18 25.35 21.73
N ALA A 5 -8.99 26.10 22.83
CA ALA A 5 -8.52 25.51 24.09
C ALA A 5 -9.49 24.47 24.67
N ALA A 6 -10.80 24.71 24.54
CA ALA A 6 -11.81 23.73 24.97
C ALA A 6 -11.82 22.48 24.06
N ALA A 7 -11.66 22.66 22.75
CA ALA A 7 -11.59 21.56 21.79
C ALA A 7 -10.33 20.71 22.00
N THR A 8 -9.17 21.33 22.23
CA THR A 8 -7.91 20.66 22.58
C THR A 8 -8.07 19.81 23.84
N ALA A 9 -8.55 20.40 24.94
CA ALA A 9 -8.74 19.67 26.19
C ALA A 9 -9.76 18.51 26.05
N LYS A 10 -10.79 18.68 25.21
CA LYS A 10 -11.76 17.63 24.91
C LYS A 10 -11.11 16.49 24.12
N ALA A 11 -10.31 16.81 23.10
CA ALA A 11 -9.59 15.81 22.32
C ALA A 11 -8.59 15.02 23.18
N GLU A 12 -7.83 15.69 24.05
CA GLU A 12 -6.92 15.03 24.99
C GLU A 12 -7.67 14.06 25.92
N ALA A 13 -8.79 14.49 26.50
CA ALA A 13 -9.61 13.64 27.37
C ALA A 13 -10.19 12.43 26.61
N ASP A 14 -10.65 12.64 25.36
CA ASP A 14 -11.19 11.58 24.52
C ASP A 14 -10.10 10.59 24.10
N ALA A 15 -8.86 11.03 23.89
CA ALA A 15 -7.73 10.15 23.59
C ALA A 15 -7.46 9.20 24.76
N VAL A 16 -7.38 9.74 25.97
CA VAL A 16 -7.15 8.94 27.19
C VAL A 16 -8.30 7.94 27.38
N GLY A 17 -9.55 8.39 27.19
CA GLY A 17 -10.76 7.57 27.35
C GLY A 17 -11.09 6.61 26.21
N ALA A 18 -10.38 6.67 25.08
CA ALA A 18 -10.68 5.85 23.90
C ALA A 18 -10.54 4.34 24.19
N PRO A 19 -11.53 3.50 23.83
CA PRO A 19 -11.51 2.08 24.18
C PRO A 19 -10.63 1.25 23.25
N SER A 20 -10.32 1.74 22.04
CA SER A 20 -9.52 0.99 21.05
C SER A 20 -8.48 1.85 20.34
N LEU A 21 -7.49 1.18 19.73
CA LEU A 21 -6.51 1.83 18.85
C LEU A 21 -7.17 2.53 17.64
N ALA A 22 -8.24 1.94 17.11
CA ALA A 22 -9.01 2.51 16.00
C ALA A 22 -9.66 3.84 16.42
N ASP A 23 -10.17 3.94 17.64
CA ASP A 23 -10.79 5.18 18.16
C ASP A 23 -9.77 6.31 18.32
N VAL A 24 -8.56 6.00 18.82
CA VAL A 24 -7.47 6.99 18.94
C VAL A 24 -7.00 7.43 17.55
N THR A 25 -6.91 6.50 16.59
CA THR A 25 -6.52 6.81 15.20
C THR A 25 -7.55 7.73 14.53
N ALA A 26 -8.84 7.44 14.68
CA ALA A 26 -9.91 8.28 14.18
C ALA A 26 -9.93 9.66 14.87
N LEU A 27 -9.57 9.72 16.16
CA LEU A 27 -9.43 10.98 16.87
C LEU A 27 -8.25 11.81 16.34
N ALA A 28 -7.10 11.19 16.05
CA ALA A 28 -5.97 11.87 15.43
C ALA A 28 -6.36 12.48 14.07
N GLU A 29 -7.09 11.74 13.24
CA GLU A 29 -7.64 12.25 11.98
C GLU A 29 -8.55 13.46 12.19
N ARG A 30 -9.46 13.40 13.18
CA ARG A 30 -10.32 14.54 13.53
C ARG A 30 -9.53 15.76 14.01
N CYS A 31 -8.48 15.57 14.80
CA CYS A 31 -7.62 16.66 15.26
C CYS A 31 -6.92 17.36 14.09
N LEU A 32 -6.43 16.58 13.11
CA LEU A 32 -5.83 17.13 11.89
C LEU A 32 -6.86 17.90 11.04
N LEU A 33 -8.06 17.34 10.85
CA LEU A 33 -9.14 17.99 10.09
C LEU A 33 -9.63 19.28 10.74
N ALA A 34 -9.65 19.32 12.08
CA ALA A 34 -10.11 20.45 12.89
C ALA A 34 -9.01 21.47 13.20
N GLU A 35 -7.78 21.28 12.69
CA GLU A 35 -6.62 22.16 12.92
C GLU A 35 -6.33 22.35 14.42
N LEU A 36 -6.25 21.24 15.16
CA LEU A 36 -5.90 21.20 16.58
C LEU A 36 -4.50 20.62 16.81
N PRO A 37 -3.42 21.33 16.39
CA PRO A 37 -2.05 20.81 16.50
C PRO A 37 -1.62 20.58 17.95
N ASP A 38 -2.10 21.40 18.88
CA ASP A 38 -1.76 21.29 20.30
C ASP A 38 -2.27 20.00 20.95
N ALA A 39 -3.33 19.38 20.41
CA ALA A 39 -3.85 18.12 20.91
C ALA A 39 -3.07 16.90 20.40
N LEU A 40 -2.37 17.03 19.26
CA LEU A 40 -1.71 15.92 18.59
C LEU A 40 -0.65 15.24 19.45
N PRO A 41 0.25 15.94 20.18
CA PRO A 41 1.26 15.28 21.00
C PRO A 41 0.67 14.27 22.00
N VAL A 42 -0.41 14.63 22.68
CA VAL A 42 -1.09 13.74 23.65
C VAL A 42 -1.78 12.59 22.94
N VAL A 43 -2.52 12.87 21.86
CA VAL A 43 -3.21 11.83 21.07
C VAL A 43 -2.20 10.82 20.52
N MET A 44 -1.06 11.31 20.01
CA MET A 44 0.01 10.49 19.44
C MET A 44 0.74 9.66 20.50
N GLN A 45 1.03 10.21 21.67
CA GLN A 45 1.59 9.46 22.79
C GLN A 45 0.67 8.30 23.19
N VAL A 46 -0.61 8.60 23.35
CA VAL A 46 -1.63 7.61 23.70
C VAL A 46 -1.78 6.54 22.61
N LEU A 47 -1.68 6.93 21.35
CA LEU A 47 -1.71 6.02 20.21
C LEU A 47 -0.50 5.08 20.23
N ALA A 48 0.70 5.62 20.42
CA ALA A 48 1.94 4.86 20.51
C ALA A 48 1.91 3.87 21.69
N ASP A 49 1.46 4.32 22.87
CA ASP A 49 1.36 3.48 24.06
C ASP A 49 0.38 2.32 23.86
N ARG A 50 -0.78 2.58 23.26
CA ARG A 50 -1.76 1.51 22.93
C ARG A 50 -1.23 0.57 21.86
N ALA A 51 -0.64 1.10 20.79
CA ALA A 51 -0.04 0.31 19.73
C ALA A 51 1.12 -0.58 20.23
N ALA A 52 1.84 -0.15 21.26
CA ALA A 52 2.90 -0.95 21.88
C ALA A 52 2.36 -2.10 22.75
N LEU A 53 1.14 -1.97 23.28
CA LEU A 53 0.50 -2.97 24.15
C LEU A 53 -0.46 -3.91 23.40
N ASP A 54 -0.90 -3.54 22.20
CA ASP A 54 -1.80 -4.36 21.39
C ASP A 54 -1.02 -5.48 20.69
N ALA A 55 -1.30 -6.72 21.10
CA ALA A 55 -0.71 -7.93 20.53
C ALA A 55 -1.54 -8.50 19.37
N ASP A 56 -2.75 -7.98 19.13
CA ASP A 56 -3.63 -8.49 18.09
C ASP A 56 -3.29 -7.87 16.73
N VAL A 57 -2.72 -8.67 15.84
CA VAL A 57 -2.34 -8.21 14.50
C VAL A 57 -3.53 -7.74 13.66
N GLY A 58 -4.73 -8.26 13.90
CA GLY A 58 -5.95 -7.83 13.21
C GLY A 58 -6.27 -6.37 13.53
N HIS A 59 -6.23 -5.99 14.80
CA HIS A 59 -6.42 -4.60 15.22
C HIS A 59 -5.35 -3.67 14.66
N LEU A 60 -4.07 -4.08 14.70
CA LEU A 60 -2.97 -3.31 14.12
C LEU A 60 -3.17 -3.11 12.60
N ALA A 61 -3.53 -4.17 11.88
CA ALA A 61 -3.78 -4.13 10.43
C ALA A 61 -5.00 -3.27 10.05
N GLN A 62 -6.00 -3.16 10.93
CA GLN A 62 -7.14 -2.26 10.77
C GLN A 62 -6.79 -0.79 11.02
N ALA A 63 -5.87 -0.52 11.96
CA ALA A 63 -5.48 0.84 12.31
C ALA A 63 -4.50 1.48 11.30
N LEU A 64 -3.58 0.70 10.73
CA LEU A 64 -2.54 1.21 9.83
C LEU A 64 -3.08 2.08 8.67
N PRO A 65 -4.10 1.65 7.90
CA PRO A 65 -4.59 2.44 6.76
C PRO A 65 -5.16 3.80 7.17
N ALA A 66 -5.76 3.90 8.36
CA ALA A 66 -6.29 5.17 8.86
C ALA A 66 -5.16 6.13 9.24
N LEU A 67 -4.09 5.65 9.89
CA LEU A 67 -2.89 6.45 10.15
C LEU A 67 -2.24 6.97 8.87
N VAL A 68 -2.13 6.11 7.85
CA VAL A 68 -1.50 6.48 6.58
C VAL A 68 -2.34 7.52 5.81
N ARG A 69 -3.67 7.46 5.87
CA ARG A 69 -4.53 8.52 5.32
C ARG A 69 -4.34 9.84 6.06
N SER A 70 -4.23 9.80 7.39
CA SER A 70 -3.95 10.97 8.22
C SER A 70 -2.60 11.61 7.88
N LEU A 71 -1.55 10.82 7.63
CA LEU A 71 -0.26 11.31 7.16
C LEU A 71 -0.38 12.09 5.86
N ARG A 72 -1.03 11.49 4.85
CA ARG A 72 -1.21 12.12 3.54
C ARG A 72 -1.98 13.43 3.63
N TYR A 73 -2.89 13.55 4.59
CA TYR A 73 -3.69 14.76 4.77
C TYR A 73 -2.96 15.83 5.61
N GLY A 74 -2.18 15.42 6.62
CA GLY A 74 -1.37 16.32 7.44
C GLY A 74 -0.27 17.03 6.65
N ASP A 75 0.37 16.32 5.73
CA ASP A 75 1.36 16.86 4.79
C ASP A 75 0.76 17.96 3.89
N VAL A 76 -0.45 17.73 3.35
CA VAL A 76 -1.17 18.72 2.54
C VAL A 76 -1.47 20.02 3.30
N ARG A 77 -1.54 19.97 4.63
CA ARG A 77 -1.78 21.15 5.49
C ARG A 77 -0.52 21.71 6.14
N GLY A 78 0.66 21.17 5.83
CA GLY A 78 1.93 21.64 6.39
C GLY A 78 2.07 21.42 7.91
N THR A 79 1.38 20.41 8.46
CA THR A 79 1.55 20.00 9.86
C THR A 79 2.76 19.08 9.95
N ASP A 80 3.62 19.23 10.97
CA ASP A 80 4.73 18.29 11.20
C ASP A 80 4.18 16.90 11.52
N THR A 81 4.32 15.98 10.55
CA THR A 81 3.81 14.61 10.64
C THR A 81 4.88 13.59 11.02
N HIS A 82 6.12 14.01 11.35
CA HIS A 82 7.23 13.09 11.60
C HIS A 82 6.90 12.04 12.67
N ALA A 83 6.33 12.47 13.81
CA ALA A 83 5.92 11.57 14.88
C ALA A 83 4.85 10.56 14.43
N LEU A 84 3.96 10.94 13.52
CA LEU A 84 2.92 10.05 12.98
C LEU A 84 3.53 9.04 11.99
N THR A 85 4.56 9.44 11.25
CA THR A 85 5.30 8.55 10.34
C THR A 85 6.02 7.47 11.14
N GLU A 86 6.76 7.85 12.20
CA GLU A 86 7.45 6.90 13.08
C GLU A 86 6.48 5.88 13.71
N VAL A 87 5.30 6.33 14.13
CA VAL A 87 4.29 5.44 14.70
C VAL A 87 3.72 4.49 13.63
N ALA A 88 3.44 4.98 12.42
CA ALA A 88 2.95 4.15 11.33
C ALA A 88 3.98 3.10 10.89
N GLU A 89 5.26 3.46 10.80
CA GLU A 89 6.35 2.54 10.50
C GLU A 89 6.51 1.48 11.59
N GLY A 90 6.51 1.88 12.86
CA GLY A 90 6.56 0.95 13.98
C GLY A 90 5.36 0.00 14.02
N LEU A 91 4.17 0.47 13.65
CA LEU A 91 2.98 -0.37 13.55
C LEU A 91 3.13 -1.40 12.41
N ALA A 92 3.61 -0.96 11.25
CA ALA A 92 3.87 -1.83 10.11
C ALA A 92 4.88 -2.93 10.45
N GLU A 93 5.95 -2.61 11.19
CA GLU A 93 6.93 -3.61 11.62
C GLU A 93 6.33 -4.68 12.52
N ARG A 94 5.49 -4.31 13.49
CA ARG A 94 4.79 -5.27 14.35
C ARG A 94 3.84 -6.15 13.53
N ILE A 95 3.13 -5.56 12.57
CA ILE A 95 2.27 -6.32 11.64
C ILE A 95 3.12 -7.32 10.86
N PHE A 96 4.26 -6.92 10.31
CA PHE A 96 5.10 -7.81 9.50
C PHE A 96 5.59 -9.03 10.29
N VAL A 97 5.91 -8.84 11.57
CA VAL A 97 6.34 -9.92 12.46
C VAL A 97 5.15 -10.81 12.88
N GLY A 98 4.01 -10.21 13.24
CA GLY A 98 2.85 -10.91 13.79
C GLY A 98 1.94 -11.58 12.76
N LEU A 99 1.94 -11.11 11.51
CA LEU A 99 0.98 -11.56 10.49
C LEU A 99 1.21 -13.03 10.07
N PRO A 100 2.44 -13.50 9.77
CA PRO A 100 2.66 -14.90 9.40
C PRO A 100 2.18 -15.95 10.41
N PRO A 101 2.46 -15.83 11.73
CA PRO A 101 1.92 -16.78 12.71
C PRO A 101 0.40 -16.62 12.93
N ALA A 102 -0.15 -15.40 12.84
CA ALA A 102 -1.60 -15.18 12.99
C ALA A 102 -2.42 -15.75 11.81
N CYS A 103 -1.81 -15.91 10.65
CA CYS A 103 -2.44 -16.55 9.50
C CYS A 103 -2.48 -18.09 9.61
N ALA A 104 -1.93 -18.70 10.67
CA ALA A 104 -1.92 -20.15 10.82
C ALA A 104 -3.26 -20.67 11.38
N ALA A 105 -3.77 -21.77 10.81
CA ALA A 105 -4.92 -22.51 11.34
C ALA A 105 -6.22 -21.70 11.52
N LEU A 106 -6.46 -20.73 10.62
CA LEU A 106 -7.72 -20.00 10.57
C LEU A 106 -8.83 -20.85 9.95
N ASP A 107 -10.06 -20.68 10.44
CA ASP A 107 -11.24 -21.15 9.73
C ASP A 107 -11.54 -20.28 8.49
N ALA A 108 -12.57 -20.65 7.72
CA ALA A 108 -12.89 -19.98 6.46
C ALA A 108 -13.28 -18.50 6.64
N ASP A 109 -14.01 -18.15 7.70
CA ASP A 109 -14.49 -16.79 7.93
C ASP A 109 -13.34 -15.89 8.42
N ALA A 110 -12.53 -16.40 9.35
CA ALA A 110 -11.33 -15.72 9.84
C ALA A 110 -10.26 -15.58 8.75
N ALA A 111 -10.13 -16.55 7.86
CA ALA A 111 -9.23 -16.47 6.70
C ALA A 111 -9.63 -15.36 5.73
N GLU A 112 -10.93 -15.19 5.48
CA GLU A 112 -11.44 -14.13 4.61
C GLU A 112 -11.32 -12.74 5.26
N GLU A 113 -11.51 -12.65 6.57
CA GLU A 113 -11.21 -11.43 7.32
C GLU A 113 -9.72 -11.08 7.26
N MET A 114 -8.85 -12.06 7.51
CA MET A 114 -7.40 -11.88 7.41
C MET A 114 -6.96 -11.47 6.01
N ARG A 115 -7.58 -12.01 4.96
CA ARG A 115 -7.32 -11.57 3.58
C ARG A 115 -7.61 -10.08 3.39
N ARG A 116 -8.71 -9.56 3.94
CA ARG A 116 -9.03 -8.12 3.90
C ARG A 116 -7.99 -7.29 4.64
N HIS A 117 -7.46 -7.79 5.76
CA HIS A 117 -6.37 -7.13 6.49
C HIS A 117 -5.07 -7.09 5.67
N VAL A 118 -4.70 -8.19 5.00
CA VAL A 118 -3.54 -8.25 4.10
C VAL A 118 -3.67 -7.20 2.99
N ASP A 119 -4.85 -7.06 2.39
CA ASP A 119 -5.12 -6.04 1.35
C ASP A 119 -4.97 -4.61 1.86
N ALA A 120 -5.54 -4.34 3.03
CA ALA A 120 -5.49 -3.03 3.66
C ALA A 120 -4.05 -2.62 4.02
N VAL A 121 -3.27 -3.56 4.58
CA VAL A 121 -1.85 -3.35 4.91
C VAL A 121 -1.02 -3.15 3.64
N HIS A 122 -1.25 -3.95 2.59
CA HIS A 122 -0.52 -3.80 1.34
C HIS A 122 -0.71 -2.39 0.74
N GLY A 123 -1.95 -1.90 0.68
CA GLY A 123 -2.22 -0.54 0.23
C GLY A 123 -1.57 0.54 1.10
N ALA A 124 -1.60 0.37 2.43
CA ALA A 124 -1.00 1.31 3.37
C ALA A 124 0.53 1.36 3.27
N VAL A 125 1.19 0.21 3.17
CA VAL A 125 2.66 0.10 2.97
C VAL A 125 3.07 0.69 1.63
N GLY A 126 2.24 0.53 0.60
CA GLY A 126 2.47 1.15 -0.70
C GLY A 126 2.61 2.68 -0.57
N LEU A 127 1.63 3.30 0.07
CA LEU A 127 1.62 4.75 0.30
C LEU A 127 2.78 5.22 1.19
N LEU A 128 3.07 4.52 2.29
CA LEU A 128 4.21 4.86 3.17
C LEU A 128 5.56 4.82 2.44
N GLY A 129 5.74 3.83 1.56
CA GLY A 129 6.94 3.73 0.75
C GLY A 129 7.11 4.87 -0.27
N GLU A 130 6.02 5.55 -0.65
CA GLU A 130 6.08 6.73 -1.53
C GLU A 130 6.51 7.97 -0.74
N THR A 131 6.01 8.16 0.50
CA THR A 131 6.34 9.30 1.36
C THR A 131 7.82 9.35 1.74
N GLY A 132 8.43 8.21 2.10
CA GLY A 132 9.85 8.15 2.45
C GLY A 132 10.80 8.45 1.28
N VAL A 133 10.39 8.20 0.04
CA VAL A 133 11.19 8.53 -1.16
C VAL A 133 11.21 10.05 -1.39
N VAL A 134 10.12 10.75 -1.11
CA VAL A 134 10.01 12.21 -1.24
C VAL A 134 10.90 12.90 -0.21
N GLU A 135 10.90 12.44 1.04
CA GLU A 135 11.73 13.00 2.13
C GLU A 135 13.23 12.78 1.88
N THR A 136 13.63 11.59 1.39
CA THR A 136 15.03 11.30 1.04
C THR A 136 15.51 12.09 -0.20
N ALA A 137 14.60 12.50 -1.09
CA ALA A 137 14.93 13.35 -2.24
C ALA A 137 15.07 14.83 -1.83
N ALA A 138 14.26 15.30 -0.87
CA ALA A 138 14.36 16.65 -0.30
C ALA A 138 15.65 16.82 0.53
N ASP A 139 16.03 15.83 1.33
CA ASP A 139 17.23 15.88 2.18
C ASP A 139 18.55 15.82 1.36
N ARG A 140 18.53 15.18 0.18
CA ARG A 140 19.67 15.22 -0.75
C ARG A 140 19.83 16.56 -1.48
N GLY A 141 18.83 17.43 -1.43
CA GLY A 141 18.84 18.75 -2.06
C GLY A 141 19.66 19.81 -1.32
N ASP A 142 20.02 19.59 -0.06
CA ASP A 142 20.53 20.66 0.82
C ASP A 142 21.90 20.36 1.49
N VAL A 143 22.66 19.40 0.97
CA VAL A 143 24.04 19.16 1.46
C VAL A 143 25.06 19.99 0.68
N ALA A 144 24.96 21.32 0.80
CA ALA A 144 26.11 22.19 0.60
C ALA A 144 26.98 22.12 1.86
N VAL A 145 28.11 21.43 1.75
CA VAL A 145 29.08 21.24 2.83
C VAL A 145 29.75 22.58 3.17
N GLU A 146 29.44 23.16 4.32
CA GLU A 146 30.32 24.14 4.98
C GLU A 146 30.52 23.81 6.47
N GLY A 147 31.76 23.42 6.79
CA GLY A 147 32.54 24.06 7.85
C GLY A 147 32.14 23.86 9.31
N ALA A 148 32.66 22.77 9.89
CA ALA A 148 33.15 22.62 11.27
C ALA A 148 32.96 23.77 12.29
N GLY A 149 32.36 23.45 13.45
CA GLY A 149 32.65 24.16 14.70
C GLY A 149 31.64 24.03 15.83
N ALA A 150 32.03 23.29 16.88
CA ALA A 150 31.61 23.38 18.29
C ALA A 150 30.22 22.87 18.70
N GLU A 151 30.21 21.70 19.35
CA GLU A 151 29.12 21.23 20.22
C GLU A 151 29.02 22.04 21.51
N PRO A 152 27.82 22.19 22.09
CA PRO A 152 27.65 22.21 23.53
C PRO A 152 26.84 20.99 24.01
N GLU A 153 27.45 20.29 24.97
CA GLU A 153 26.87 19.22 25.78
C GLU A 153 25.62 19.71 26.54
N GLY A 154 24.49 19.02 26.40
CA GLY A 154 23.32 19.33 27.22
C GLY A 154 21.96 18.75 26.79
N ALA A 155 21.87 17.49 26.35
CA ALA A 155 20.57 16.82 26.21
C ALA A 155 20.70 15.27 26.14
N VAL A 156 21.33 14.66 27.15
CA VAL A 156 21.45 13.19 27.23
C VAL A 156 20.43 12.66 28.23
N ALA A 157 19.15 12.61 27.83
CA ALA A 157 18.13 11.86 28.60
C ALA A 157 16.92 11.35 27.79
N ALA A 158 16.78 11.66 26.50
CA ALA A 158 15.63 11.21 25.69
C ALA A 158 16.01 10.41 24.42
N ARG A 159 17.30 10.13 24.18
CA ARG A 159 17.79 9.42 22.97
C ARG A 159 17.97 7.90 23.13
N GLY A 160 17.69 7.35 24.32
CA GLY A 160 18.02 5.96 24.67
C GLY A 160 17.10 4.88 24.10
N VAL A 161 15.84 5.21 23.75
CA VAL A 161 14.86 4.21 23.27
C VAL A 161 14.82 4.15 21.74
N VAL A 162 15.11 5.26 21.05
CA VAL A 162 15.10 5.34 19.58
C VAL A 162 16.36 4.71 18.95
N ALA A 163 17.51 4.75 19.65
CA ALA A 163 18.76 4.16 19.15
C ALA A 163 18.76 2.62 19.14
N ALA A 164 18.00 1.95 20.01
CA ALA A 164 17.93 0.49 20.04
C ALA A 164 17.05 -0.10 18.93
N LEU A 165 16.12 0.70 18.38
CA LEU A 165 15.27 0.32 17.24
C LEU A 165 15.84 0.83 15.89
N GLY A 166 16.59 1.94 15.89
CA GLY A 166 17.17 2.54 14.68
C GLY A 166 18.44 1.85 14.12
N VAL A 167 19.18 1.08 14.92
CA VAL A 167 20.46 0.46 14.48
C VAL A 167 20.26 -0.78 13.59
N ILE A 168 19.02 -1.30 13.47
CA ILE A 168 18.69 -2.38 12.53
C ILE A 168 18.33 -1.84 11.13
N SER A 169 18.09 -0.53 10.98
CA SER A 169 17.54 0.06 9.74
C SER A 169 18.53 0.12 8.55
N ALA A 170 19.83 -0.07 8.77
CA ALA A 170 20.85 0.14 7.74
C ALA A 170 21.35 -1.11 6.98
N ARG A 171 20.74 -2.31 7.13
CA ARG A 171 21.23 -3.53 6.43
C ARG A 171 20.16 -4.46 5.83
N GLY A 172 19.06 -3.92 5.32
CA GLY A 172 18.16 -4.64 4.41
C GLY A 172 17.77 -3.74 3.23
N SER A 173 18.30 -4.03 2.04
CA SER A 173 18.26 -3.19 0.83
C SER A 173 16.89 -3.04 0.15
N GLY A 174 15.79 -3.29 0.86
CA GLY A 174 14.44 -2.92 0.44
C GLY A 174 13.75 -2.34 1.66
N GLY A 175 13.33 -1.06 1.59
CA GLY A 175 12.65 -0.37 2.69
C GLY A 175 11.36 -1.08 3.14
N LEU A 176 10.38 -0.33 3.67
CA LEU A 176 9.14 -0.92 4.19
C LEU A 176 8.47 -1.89 3.19
N ARG A 177 8.46 -1.55 1.90
CA ARG A 177 7.96 -2.40 0.80
C ARG A 177 8.69 -3.73 0.68
N GLY A 178 10.03 -3.76 0.71
CA GLY A 178 10.80 -5.01 0.60
C GLY A 178 10.59 -5.94 1.79
N ARG A 179 10.44 -5.38 2.99
CA ARG A 179 10.05 -6.17 4.19
C ARG A 179 8.66 -6.75 4.03
N TRP A 180 7.69 -5.97 3.56
CA TRP A 180 6.34 -6.44 3.28
C TRP A 180 6.30 -7.56 2.22
N HIS A 181 7.04 -7.41 1.11
CA HIS A 181 7.15 -8.46 0.10
C HIS A 181 7.72 -9.75 0.68
N SER A 182 8.65 -9.66 1.63
CA SER A 182 9.18 -10.83 2.35
C SER A 182 8.08 -11.53 3.17
N VAL A 183 7.20 -10.77 3.83
CA VAL A 183 6.02 -11.31 4.53
C VAL A 183 5.08 -12.02 3.56
N LEU A 184 4.74 -11.40 2.42
CA LEU A 184 3.89 -12.01 1.40
C LEU A 184 4.50 -13.32 0.85
N ARG A 185 5.82 -13.36 0.64
CA ARG A 185 6.51 -14.60 0.24
C ARG A 185 6.34 -15.69 1.30
N VAL A 186 6.51 -15.35 2.58
CA VAL A 186 6.29 -16.30 3.70
C VAL A 186 4.83 -16.79 3.73
N LEU A 187 3.85 -15.91 3.57
CA LEU A 187 2.44 -16.28 3.55
C LEU A 187 2.14 -17.21 2.38
N SER A 188 2.64 -16.92 1.18
CA SER A 188 2.38 -17.72 -0.02
C SER A 188 2.93 -19.15 0.07
N ALA A 189 4.08 -19.34 0.72
CA ALA A 189 4.81 -20.60 0.77
C ALA A 189 4.39 -21.55 1.93
N ARG A 190 3.73 -21.04 2.97
CA ARG A 190 3.35 -21.86 4.14
C ARG A 190 2.03 -22.58 3.92
N ASP A 191 2.05 -23.91 3.93
CA ASP A 191 0.82 -24.72 3.77
C ASP A 191 -0.15 -24.62 4.95
N SER A 192 0.31 -24.18 6.12
CA SER A 192 -0.55 -23.92 7.29
C SER A 192 -1.40 -22.65 7.15
N VAL A 193 -1.13 -21.83 6.13
CA VAL A 193 -1.89 -20.61 5.83
C VAL A 193 -3.06 -20.98 4.92
N PRO A 194 -4.29 -20.52 5.20
CA PRO A 194 -5.45 -20.78 4.36
C PRO A 194 -5.22 -20.40 2.90
N GLY A 195 -5.77 -21.21 1.98
CA GLY A 195 -5.62 -21.02 0.53
C GLY A 195 -5.94 -19.58 0.09
N VAL A 196 -7.02 -19.00 0.60
CA VAL A 196 -7.47 -17.64 0.21
C VAL A 196 -6.44 -16.55 0.51
N VAL A 197 -5.69 -16.66 1.61
CA VAL A 197 -4.61 -15.72 1.95
C VAL A 197 -3.38 -15.99 1.08
N ARG A 198 -3.04 -17.26 0.85
CA ARG A 198 -1.91 -17.66 -0.01
C ARG A 198 -2.08 -17.19 -1.44
N GLY A 199 -3.22 -17.46 -2.05
CA GLY A 199 -3.54 -17.03 -3.41
C GLY A 199 -3.50 -15.52 -3.53
N ARG A 200 -4.02 -14.80 -2.52
CA ARG A 200 -3.96 -13.34 -2.51
C ARG A 200 -2.54 -12.80 -2.39
N ALA A 201 -1.70 -13.39 -1.53
CA ALA A 201 -0.31 -13.00 -1.40
C ALA A 201 0.47 -13.20 -2.72
N VAL A 202 0.24 -14.30 -3.44
CA VAL A 202 0.82 -14.52 -4.77
C VAL A 202 0.34 -13.48 -5.76
N ARG A 203 -0.96 -13.14 -5.74
CA ARG A 203 -1.51 -12.10 -6.61
C ARG A 203 -0.87 -10.73 -6.36
N LEU A 204 -0.72 -10.32 -5.10
CA LEU A 204 -0.09 -9.05 -4.74
C LEU A 204 1.38 -9.00 -5.17
N LEU A 205 2.13 -10.08 -4.99
CA LEU A 205 3.52 -10.17 -5.47
C LEU A 205 3.61 -10.11 -7.00
N LEU A 206 2.64 -10.70 -7.71
CA LEU A 206 2.57 -10.66 -9.17
C LEU A 206 2.26 -9.23 -9.67
N ASP A 207 1.32 -8.55 -9.01
CA ASP A 207 0.91 -7.17 -9.34
C ASP A 207 2.07 -6.17 -9.13
N ASP A 208 2.85 -6.36 -8.07
CA ASP A 208 4.05 -5.54 -7.80
C ASP A 208 5.27 -5.93 -8.65
N GLY A 209 5.18 -6.99 -9.47
CA GLY A 209 6.28 -7.48 -10.31
C GLY A 209 7.39 -8.22 -9.55
N GLU A 210 7.19 -8.51 -8.27
CA GLU A 210 8.10 -9.24 -7.38
C GLU A 210 8.11 -10.76 -7.62
N LEU A 211 7.13 -11.24 -8.39
CA LEU A 211 6.93 -12.63 -8.75
C LEU A 211 6.57 -12.73 -10.24
N GLY A 212 7.31 -13.57 -10.98
CA GLY A 212 7.10 -13.77 -12.41
C GLY A 212 5.91 -14.68 -12.73
N GLN A 213 5.39 -14.59 -13.96
CA GLN A 213 4.23 -15.38 -14.40
C GLN A 213 4.46 -16.90 -14.30
N ASP A 214 5.66 -17.37 -14.64
CA ASP A 214 6.01 -18.80 -14.57
C ASP A 214 6.00 -19.32 -13.13
N GLU A 215 6.44 -18.48 -12.19
CA GLU A 215 6.41 -18.79 -10.76
C GLU A 215 4.98 -18.85 -10.25
N ALA A 216 4.13 -17.90 -10.67
CA ALA A 216 2.71 -17.89 -10.32
C ALA A 216 2.02 -19.15 -10.84
N ALA A 217 2.26 -19.50 -12.12
CA ALA A 217 1.76 -20.73 -12.74
C ALA A 217 2.20 -21.99 -11.96
N ARG A 218 3.46 -22.05 -11.50
CA ARG A 218 3.96 -23.17 -10.70
C ARG A 218 3.23 -23.29 -9.36
N LEU A 219 3.04 -22.18 -8.65
CA LEU A 219 2.31 -22.15 -7.37
C LEU A 219 0.83 -22.51 -7.56
N MET A 220 0.20 -22.02 -8.63
CA MET A 220 -1.16 -22.40 -9.04
C MET A 220 -1.27 -23.90 -9.30
N GLY A 221 -0.32 -24.48 -10.03
CA GLY A 221 -0.29 -25.91 -10.34
C GLY A 221 -0.05 -26.80 -9.12
N LEU A 222 0.77 -26.34 -8.15
CA LEU A 222 1.02 -27.08 -6.91
C LEU A 222 -0.27 -27.32 -6.12
N VAL A 223 -1.18 -26.34 -6.13
CA VAL A 223 -2.47 -26.40 -5.42
C VAL A 223 -3.47 -27.36 -6.10
N LEU A 224 -3.26 -27.73 -7.37
CA LEU A 224 -4.02 -28.76 -8.06
C LEU A 224 -3.48 -30.18 -7.85
N SER A 225 -2.46 -30.34 -7.01
CA SER A 225 -1.88 -31.67 -6.75
C SER A 225 -2.93 -32.60 -6.11
N PRO A 226 -2.91 -33.91 -6.41
CA PRO A 226 -3.89 -34.86 -5.88
C PRO A 226 -3.98 -34.93 -4.34
N GLY A 227 -2.96 -34.46 -3.64
CA GLY A 227 -2.92 -34.41 -2.17
C GLY A 227 -3.60 -33.18 -1.55
N THR A 228 -4.05 -32.22 -2.35
CA THR A 228 -4.70 -30.99 -1.86
C THR A 228 -6.21 -31.16 -1.84
N PRO A 229 -6.90 -30.88 -0.71
CA PRO A 229 -8.35 -30.89 -0.66
C PRO A 229 -8.96 -29.94 -1.70
N PRO A 230 -10.01 -30.34 -2.45
CA PRO A 230 -10.64 -29.47 -3.46
C PRO A 230 -11.10 -28.11 -2.94
N ALA A 231 -11.55 -28.05 -1.68
CA ALA A 231 -11.95 -26.81 -1.02
C ALA A 231 -10.77 -25.84 -0.84
N ASP A 232 -9.57 -26.34 -0.53
CA ASP A 232 -8.37 -25.51 -0.39
C ASP A 232 -7.93 -24.96 -1.75
N ALA A 233 -8.05 -25.77 -2.81
CA ALA A 233 -7.75 -25.34 -4.17
C ALA A 233 -8.70 -24.24 -4.66
N ALA A 234 -9.99 -24.39 -4.37
CA ALA A 234 -11.00 -23.37 -4.62
C ALA A 234 -10.76 -22.08 -3.82
N ALA A 235 -10.44 -22.19 -2.53
CA ALA A 235 -10.14 -21.03 -1.69
C ALA A 235 -8.90 -20.29 -2.21
N TRP A 236 -7.87 -21.02 -2.65
CA TRP A 236 -6.67 -20.44 -3.21
C TRP A 236 -6.95 -19.62 -4.47
N ILE A 237 -7.68 -20.18 -5.44
CA ILE A 237 -8.00 -19.45 -6.67
C ILE A 237 -8.92 -18.26 -6.38
N GLU A 238 -9.84 -18.36 -5.42
CA GLU A 238 -10.65 -17.23 -4.96
C GLU A 238 -9.77 -16.08 -4.44
N GLY A 239 -8.78 -16.39 -3.62
CA GLY A 239 -7.79 -15.41 -3.14
C GLY A 239 -6.97 -14.78 -4.26
N PHE A 240 -6.57 -15.56 -5.24
CA PHE A 240 -5.73 -15.11 -6.35
C PHE A 240 -6.47 -14.20 -7.34
N VAL A 241 -7.67 -14.59 -7.77
CA VAL A 241 -8.46 -13.80 -8.72
C VAL A 241 -9.16 -12.62 -8.04
N GLY A 242 -9.38 -12.72 -6.73
CA GLY A 242 -10.08 -11.74 -5.92
C GLY A 242 -11.59 -11.91 -6.02
N GLY A 243 -12.24 -12.05 -4.86
CA GLY A 243 -13.70 -12.01 -4.73
C GLY A 243 -14.24 -10.58 -4.60
N GLY A 244 -15.43 -10.32 -5.16
CA GLY A 244 -16.19 -9.08 -4.95
C GLY A 244 -16.26 -8.11 -6.15
N ALA A 245 -16.92 -6.97 -5.92
CA ALA A 245 -17.12 -5.90 -6.90
C ALA A 245 -15.80 -5.17 -7.19
N GLY A 246 -14.98 -5.74 -8.08
CA GLY A 246 -13.70 -5.16 -8.51
C GLY A 246 -12.65 -6.18 -8.94
N GLY A 247 -12.70 -7.42 -8.41
CA GLY A 247 -11.68 -8.45 -8.68
C GLY A 247 -11.60 -8.88 -10.15
N GLY A 248 -12.74 -8.97 -10.83
CA GLY A 248 -12.80 -9.41 -12.23
C GLY A 248 -12.32 -8.38 -13.26
N MET A 249 -12.09 -7.11 -12.89
CA MET A 249 -11.70 -6.07 -13.84
C MET A 249 -10.27 -6.24 -14.35
N LEU A 250 -9.35 -6.69 -13.49
CA LEU A 250 -7.96 -6.95 -13.90
C LEU A 250 -7.89 -8.10 -14.90
N LEU A 251 -8.71 -9.14 -14.76
CA LEU A 251 -8.80 -10.23 -15.73
C LEU A 251 -9.26 -9.79 -17.12
N VAL A 252 -10.07 -8.73 -17.21
CA VAL A 252 -10.54 -8.21 -18.51
C VAL A 252 -9.40 -7.53 -19.26
N HIS A 253 -8.49 -6.89 -18.53
CA HIS A 253 -7.43 -6.06 -19.12
C HIS A 253 -6.08 -6.75 -19.22
N ASP A 254 -5.82 -7.75 -18.38
CA ASP A 254 -4.57 -8.51 -18.37
C ASP A 254 -4.77 -9.90 -18.98
N GLU A 255 -4.40 -10.03 -20.25
CA GLU A 255 -4.46 -11.30 -20.98
C GLU A 255 -3.55 -12.38 -20.39
N ARG A 256 -2.43 -11.99 -19.76
CA ARG A 256 -1.48 -12.93 -19.17
C ARG A 256 -2.09 -13.54 -17.93
N LEU A 257 -2.68 -12.70 -17.07
CA LEU A 257 -3.42 -13.15 -15.90
C LEU A 257 -4.61 -14.04 -16.29
N LEU A 258 -5.39 -13.63 -17.29
CA LEU A 258 -6.50 -14.44 -17.78
C LEU A 258 -6.01 -15.80 -18.27
N GLY A 259 -4.87 -15.85 -18.97
CA GLY A 259 -4.22 -17.08 -19.40
C GLY A 259 -3.77 -17.99 -18.26
N LEU A 260 -3.27 -17.43 -17.14
CA LEU A 260 -2.94 -18.21 -15.94
C LEU A 260 -4.18 -18.89 -15.34
N VAL A 261 -5.28 -18.13 -15.21
CA VAL A 261 -6.54 -18.65 -14.67
C VAL A 261 -7.15 -19.68 -15.61
N ASP A 262 -7.13 -19.45 -16.92
CA ASP A 262 -7.61 -20.39 -17.93
C ASP A 262 -6.80 -21.71 -17.94
N ALA A 263 -5.47 -21.62 -17.90
CA ALA A 263 -4.60 -22.79 -17.82
C ALA A 263 -4.82 -23.59 -16.53
N TRP A 264 -5.04 -22.90 -15.40
CA TRP A 264 -5.37 -23.54 -14.14
C TRP A 264 -6.73 -24.25 -14.20
N LEU A 265 -7.77 -23.57 -14.70
CA LEU A 265 -9.12 -24.13 -14.81
C LEU A 265 -9.17 -25.34 -15.73
N THR A 266 -8.46 -25.30 -16.85
CA THR A 266 -8.38 -26.42 -17.81
C THR A 266 -7.48 -27.55 -17.33
N GLY A 267 -6.60 -27.30 -16.36
CA GLY A 267 -5.75 -28.28 -15.71
C GLY A 267 -6.39 -29.02 -14.52
N VAL A 268 -7.58 -28.62 -14.08
CA VAL A 268 -8.28 -29.29 -12.96
C VAL A 268 -8.66 -30.72 -13.35
N PRO A 269 -8.24 -31.74 -12.58
CA PRO A 269 -8.62 -33.14 -12.81
C PRO A 269 -10.14 -33.33 -12.82
N ALA A 270 -10.65 -34.20 -13.69
CA ALA A 270 -12.09 -34.39 -13.88
C ALA A 270 -12.83 -34.88 -12.62
N ASP A 271 -12.14 -35.66 -11.79
CA ASP A 271 -12.61 -36.13 -10.49
C ASP A 271 -12.71 -35.00 -9.46
N ALA A 272 -11.75 -34.07 -9.44
CA ALA A 272 -11.79 -32.88 -8.56
C ALA A 272 -12.71 -31.77 -9.08
N PHE A 273 -12.96 -31.68 -10.39
CA PHE A 273 -13.70 -30.59 -11.01
C PHE A 273 -15.11 -30.41 -10.43
N THR A 274 -15.81 -31.52 -10.15
CA THR A 274 -17.18 -31.48 -9.61
C THR A 274 -17.23 -30.84 -8.21
N ASP A 275 -16.18 -31.01 -7.41
CA ASP A 275 -16.10 -30.48 -6.05
C ASP A 275 -15.70 -28.99 -6.02
N VAL A 276 -14.85 -28.58 -6.97
CA VAL A 276 -14.35 -27.19 -7.07
C VAL A 276 -15.36 -26.28 -7.78
N LEU A 277 -16.16 -26.81 -8.72
CA LEU A 277 -17.08 -26.04 -9.56
C LEU A 277 -18.10 -25.16 -8.80
N PRO A 278 -18.75 -25.61 -7.71
CA PRO A 278 -19.67 -24.77 -6.96
C PRO A 278 -19.02 -23.52 -6.38
N LEU A 279 -17.77 -23.67 -5.89
CA LEU A 279 -16.99 -22.59 -5.31
C LEU A 279 -16.53 -21.61 -6.40
N LEU A 280 -16.02 -22.11 -7.52
CA LEU A 280 -15.69 -21.28 -8.68
C LEU A 280 -16.90 -20.48 -9.17
N ARG A 281 -18.05 -21.14 -9.30
CA ARG A 281 -19.28 -20.48 -9.71
C ARG A 281 -19.65 -19.35 -8.75
N ARG A 282 -19.50 -19.56 -7.43
CA ARG A 282 -19.69 -18.52 -6.42
C ARG A 282 -18.73 -17.36 -6.64
N THR A 283 -17.42 -17.61 -6.72
CA THR A 283 -16.38 -16.60 -6.91
C THR A 283 -16.66 -15.74 -8.15
N PHE A 284 -16.83 -16.36 -9.32
CA PHE A 284 -17.05 -15.62 -10.57
C PHE A 284 -18.43 -14.95 -10.61
N SER A 285 -19.45 -15.48 -9.93
CA SER A 285 -20.78 -14.86 -9.87
C SER A 285 -20.81 -13.53 -9.12
N ALA A 286 -19.85 -13.30 -8.24
CA ALA A 286 -19.71 -12.05 -7.50
C ALA A 286 -19.28 -10.87 -8.41
N TYR A 287 -18.78 -11.15 -9.62
CA TYR A 287 -18.42 -10.12 -10.58
C TYR A 287 -19.65 -9.47 -11.21
N GLU A 288 -19.52 -8.18 -11.51
CA GLU A 288 -20.54 -7.43 -12.21
C GLU A 288 -20.93 -8.10 -13.53
N ALA A 289 -22.21 -7.99 -13.91
CA ALA A 289 -22.73 -8.66 -15.10
C ALA A 289 -21.98 -8.25 -16.39
N GLY A 290 -21.54 -6.99 -16.50
CA GLY A 290 -20.75 -6.49 -17.63
C GLY A 290 -19.36 -7.12 -17.70
N VAL A 291 -18.68 -7.25 -16.56
CA VAL A 291 -17.38 -7.92 -16.45
C VAL A 291 -17.49 -9.38 -16.86
N ARG A 292 -18.48 -10.12 -16.34
CA ARG A 292 -18.72 -11.53 -16.70
C ARG A 292 -18.99 -11.72 -18.19
N ARG A 293 -19.77 -10.83 -18.81
CA ARG A 293 -20.03 -10.88 -20.26
C ARG A 293 -18.74 -10.73 -21.04
N THR A 294 -17.95 -9.71 -20.70
CA THR A 294 -16.68 -9.41 -21.38
C THR A 294 -15.68 -10.56 -21.23
N LEU A 295 -15.53 -11.10 -20.02
CA LEU A 295 -14.71 -12.30 -19.78
C LEU A 295 -15.17 -13.49 -20.61
N GLY A 296 -16.49 -13.75 -20.67
CA GLY A 296 -17.04 -14.82 -21.50
C GLY A 296 -16.74 -14.65 -22.99
N GLU A 297 -16.75 -13.42 -23.49
CA GLU A 297 -16.34 -13.15 -24.88
C GLU A 297 -14.84 -13.32 -25.09
N LEU A 298 -14.00 -12.92 -24.13
CA LEU A 298 -12.54 -13.12 -24.20
C LEU A 298 -12.19 -14.61 -24.21
N VAL A 299 -12.81 -15.40 -23.34
CA VAL A 299 -12.64 -16.86 -23.31
C VAL A 299 -13.11 -17.49 -24.62
N ARG A 300 -14.23 -17.03 -25.20
CA ARG A 300 -14.74 -17.53 -26.49
C ARG A 300 -13.76 -17.29 -27.65
N ARG A 301 -13.06 -16.15 -27.67
CA ARG A 301 -12.02 -15.83 -28.68
C ARG A 301 -10.75 -16.68 -28.51
N GLY A 302 -10.51 -17.17 -27.30
CA GLY A 302 -9.39 -18.04 -26.95
C GLY A 302 -8.02 -17.35 -26.95
N PRO A 303 -6.96 -18.04 -26.47
CA PRO A 303 -5.61 -17.48 -26.40
C PRO A 303 -4.91 -17.26 -27.76
N GLY A 304 -5.57 -17.66 -28.86
CA GLY A 304 -4.96 -17.81 -30.20
C GLY A 304 -5.31 -16.73 -31.23
N GLU A 305 -6.48 -16.08 -31.15
CA GLU A 305 -6.89 -15.11 -32.19
C GLU A 305 -6.08 -13.80 -32.16
N ARG A 306 -5.36 -13.51 -31.07
CA ARG A 306 -4.38 -12.40 -30.98
C ARG A 306 -2.97 -12.77 -31.44
N ARG A 307 -2.60 -14.06 -31.48
CA ARG A 307 -1.27 -14.53 -31.89
C ARG A 307 -1.09 -14.63 -33.41
N GLY A 308 -2.17 -14.45 -34.18
CA GLY A 308 -2.16 -14.42 -35.65
C GLY A 308 -1.77 -13.07 -36.27
N GLY A 309 -1.47 -12.05 -35.45
CA GLY A 309 -1.04 -10.73 -35.91
C GLY A 309 0.26 -10.31 -35.26
N VAL A 310 1.35 -10.32 -36.04
CA VAL A 310 2.68 -9.74 -35.77
C VAL A 310 3.61 -10.59 -34.88
N SER A 311 4.46 -11.36 -35.54
CA SER A 311 5.75 -11.77 -35.00
C SER A 311 6.68 -10.54 -34.89
N GLY A 312 7.16 -10.25 -33.67
CA GLY A 312 8.33 -9.39 -33.42
C GLY A 312 8.03 -7.93 -33.11
N GLY A 313 8.12 -7.55 -31.82
CA GLY A 313 8.05 -6.17 -31.33
C GLY A 313 7.10 -6.04 -30.15
N GLY A 314 7.50 -5.35 -29.08
CA GLY A 314 6.83 -5.34 -27.77
C GLY A 314 5.32 -5.11 -27.83
N ALA A 315 4.59 -5.85 -26.99
CA ALA A 315 3.15 -5.79 -26.88
C ALA A 315 2.69 -4.41 -26.37
N GLY A 316 2.42 -3.49 -27.29
CA GLY A 316 1.69 -2.25 -27.02
C GLY A 316 0.18 -2.50 -26.97
N ILE A 317 -0.52 -1.76 -26.11
CA ILE A 317 -1.99 -1.70 -26.05
C ILE A 317 -2.51 -1.29 -27.45
N PRO A 318 -3.58 -1.90 -28.00
CA PRO A 318 -4.14 -1.47 -29.29
C PRO A 318 -4.45 0.04 -29.29
N GLY A 319 -3.86 0.77 -30.23
CA GLY A 319 -3.95 2.25 -30.30
C GLY A 319 -2.76 3.00 -29.69
N PHE A 320 -1.82 2.29 -29.07
CA PHE A 320 -0.57 2.82 -28.53
C PHE A 320 0.63 2.16 -29.20
N ALA A 321 1.66 2.95 -29.50
CA ALA A 321 2.91 2.43 -30.04
C ALA A 321 3.63 1.55 -29.01
N ALA A 322 4.45 0.61 -29.49
CA ALA A 322 5.25 -0.29 -28.64
C ALA A 322 6.31 0.44 -27.79
N GLU A 323 6.66 1.67 -28.17
CA GLU A 323 7.60 2.54 -27.48
C GLU A 323 6.92 3.87 -27.12
N LEU A 324 7.40 4.50 -26.04
CA LEU A 324 6.93 5.81 -25.62
C LEU A 324 7.31 6.85 -26.68
N ASP A 325 6.32 7.53 -27.26
CA ASP A 325 6.57 8.69 -28.11
C ASP A 325 6.99 9.87 -27.22
N ALA A 326 8.31 10.04 -27.08
CA ALA A 326 8.90 11.09 -26.26
C ALA A 326 8.43 12.49 -26.68
N ALA A 327 8.22 12.74 -27.98
CA ALA A 327 7.78 14.04 -28.46
C ALA A 327 6.33 14.35 -28.03
N ARG A 328 5.44 13.35 -28.08
CA ARG A 328 4.07 13.49 -27.54
C ARG A 328 4.04 13.56 -26.02
N ALA A 329 4.89 12.80 -25.33
CA ALA A 329 5.01 12.83 -23.88
C ALA A 329 5.52 14.20 -23.40
N ASP A 330 6.51 14.77 -24.08
CA ASP A 330 7.05 16.10 -23.77
C ASP A 330 6.04 17.21 -24.03
N ALA A 331 5.20 17.07 -25.06
CA ALA A 331 4.20 18.07 -25.42
C ALA A 331 3.14 18.31 -24.33
N VAL A 332 2.88 17.32 -23.45
CA VAL A 332 1.92 17.47 -22.34
C VAL A 332 2.56 17.97 -21.06
N LEU A 333 3.89 17.95 -20.94
CA LEU A 333 4.61 18.36 -19.72
C LEU A 333 4.30 19.80 -19.28
N PRO A 334 4.17 20.82 -20.16
CA PRO A 334 3.80 22.17 -19.72
C PRO A 334 2.42 22.23 -19.05
N VAL A 335 1.44 21.49 -19.59
CA VAL A 335 0.08 21.47 -19.03
C VAL A 335 0.06 20.71 -17.70
N VAL A 336 0.81 19.61 -17.60
CA VAL A 336 0.94 18.84 -16.35
C VAL A 336 1.64 19.67 -15.28
N ARG A 337 2.70 20.41 -15.61
CA ARG A 337 3.38 21.32 -14.68
C ARG A 337 2.48 22.46 -14.20
N LEU A 338 1.67 23.03 -15.10
CA LEU A 338 0.66 24.03 -14.74
C LEU A 338 -0.39 23.46 -13.79
N LEU A 339 -0.95 22.28 -14.09
CA LEU A 339 -1.96 21.63 -13.26
C LEU A 339 -1.43 21.22 -11.87
N LEU A 340 -0.15 20.84 -11.80
CA LEU A 340 0.53 20.47 -10.57
C LEU A 340 1.14 21.68 -9.83
N GLY A 341 0.97 22.90 -10.35
CA GLY A 341 1.50 24.11 -9.72
C GLY A 341 3.03 24.18 -9.68
N LEU A 342 3.71 23.41 -10.55
CA LEU A 342 5.18 23.34 -10.61
C LEU A 342 5.78 24.50 -11.43
N ASP A 343 4.97 25.16 -12.25
CA ASP A 343 5.35 26.41 -12.89
C ASP A 343 5.08 27.56 -11.90
N GLY A 344 6.02 27.71 -10.96
CA GLY A 344 6.02 28.79 -9.99
C GLY A 344 5.92 30.14 -10.70
N VAL A 345 4.91 30.92 -10.35
CA VAL A 345 4.87 32.36 -10.62
C VAL A 345 6.19 32.93 -10.10
N PRO A 346 7.00 33.61 -10.92
CA PRO A 346 8.19 34.25 -10.38
C PRO A 346 7.72 35.26 -9.33
N VAL A 347 8.05 34.98 -8.08
CA VAL A 347 7.95 35.96 -7.00
C VAL A 347 8.80 37.13 -7.46
N GLN A 348 8.16 38.22 -7.86
CA GLN A 348 8.81 39.50 -8.10
C GLN A 348 9.44 39.90 -6.76
N ARG A 349 10.69 39.49 -6.51
CA ARG A 349 11.50 40.07 -5.44
C ARG A 349 11.55 41.55 -5.76
N GLY A 350 10.94 42.35 -4.88
CA GLY A 350 10.98 43.79 -4.94
C GLY A 350 12.41 44.22 -5.17
N ALA A 351 12.66 44.86 -6.31
CA ALA A 351 13.83 45.68 -6.46
C ALA A 351 13.65 46.82 -5.46
N ASP A 352 14.43 46.76 -4.38
CA ASP A 352 14.84 47.93 -3.63
C ASP A 352 15.28 48.99 -4.63
N ASP A 353 14.42 50.00 -4.82
CA ASP A 353 14.81 51.26 -5.46
C ASP A 353 14.70 52.34 -4.39
N ASN A 354 15.66 52.29 -3.47
CA ASN A 354 15.92 53.35 -2.52
C ASN A 354 17.40 53.72 -2.63
N ASP A 355 17.75 54.52 -3.64
CA ASP A 355 18.78 55.56 -3.49
C ASP A 355 18.88 56.49 -4.71
N LEU A 356 18.39 57.72 -4.58
CA LEU A 356 19.21 58.95 -4.52
C LEU A 356 18.43 60.21 -4.94
N ALA A 357 18.35 61.13 -3.98
CA ALA A 357 18.04 62.53 -4.19
C ALA A 357 19.06 63.22 -5.12
N GLY A 358 18.62 64.20 -5.92
CA GLY A 358 19.53 64.91 -6.83
C GLY A 358 18.97 66.06 -7.67
N VAL A 359 18.35 67.07 -7.05
CA VAL A 359 18.53 68.52 -7.32
C VAL A 359 18.16 69.12 -8.70
N ALA A 360 17.36 70.21 -8.60
CA ALA A 360 17.34 71.46 -9.38
C ALA A 360 16.24 71.71 -10.43
N ARG A 361 15.42 72.70 -10.01
CA ARG A 361 14.65 73.74 -10.73
C ARG A 361 13.24 73.40 -11.20
#